data_AF-A0A7K0SH75-F1
#
_entry.id   AF-A0A7K0SH75-F1
#
_cell.length_a   1.000
_cell.length_b   1.000
_cell.length_c   1.000
_cell.angle_alpha   90.00
_cell.angle_beta   90.00
_cell.angle_gamma   90.00
#
_symmetry.space_group_name_H-M   'P 1'
#
loop_
_entity.id
_entity.type
_entity.pdbx_description
1 polymer ?
#
loop_
_entity_poly.entity_id
_entity_poly.type
_entity_poly.pdbx_seq_one_letter_code
_entity_poly.pdbx_strand_id
1 'polypeptide(L)' 'MGKHGDTESSARLWSDLVAHGVLIRDFSAWPGVEGCLRVTVGSRGDNDAFLTALGSILRESGDS' A
#
# COMPACT_ATOMS: atom_id res chain seq x y z
N MET A 1 12.71 9.98 13.15
CA MET A 1 11.62 9.83 14.13
C MET A 1 10.33 9.63 13.34
N GLY A 2 10.13 8.40 12.84
CA GLY A 2 8.89 8.03 12.15
C GLY A 2 7.70 8.15 13.10
N LYS A 3 6.62 8.77 12.63
CA LYS A 3 5.40 8.94 13.41
C LYS A 3 4.83 7.52 13.58
N HIS A 4 4.53 7.07 14.80
CA HIS A 4 3.99 5.71 15.01
C HIS A 4 2.70 5.43 14.19
N GLY A 5 1.95 6.47 13.81
CA GLY A 5 0.76 6.35 12.97
C GLY A 5 1.03 6.02 11.49
N ASP A 6 2.24 6.25 10.97
CA ASP A 6 2.54 5.98 9.56
C ASP A 6 2.62 4.47 9.31
N THR A 7 3.22 3.70 10.22
CA THR A 7 3.36 2.24 10.12
C THR A 7 2.01 1.52 10.20
N GLU A 8 1.10 1.95 11.06
CA GLU A 8 -0.24 1.36 11.15
C GLU A 8 -1.05 1.57 9.86
N SER A 9 -0.96 2.79 9.30
CA SER A 9 -1.56 3.12 8.01
C SER A 9 -0.98 2.27 6.87
N SER A 10 0.34 2.06 6.84
CA SER A 10 0.99 1.21 5.84
C SER A 10 0.59 -0.26 5.97
N ALA A 11 0.54 -0.80 7.19
CA ALA A 11 0.16 -2.18 7.43
C ALA A 11 -1.28 -2.45 6.97
N ARG A 12 -2.20 -1.51 7.24
CA ARG A 12 -3.58 -1.57 6.75
C ARG A 12 -3.62 -1.55 5.23
N LEU A 13 -2.99 -0.56 4.60
CA LEU A 13 -2.96 -0.45 3.13
C LEU A 13 -2.35 -1.68 2.46
N TRP A 14 -1.30 -2.25 3.05
CA TRP A 14 -0.69 -3.49 2.57
C TRP A 14 -1.68 -4.66 2.62
N SER A 15 -2.39 -4.83 3.75
CA SER A 15 -3.40 -5.88 3.91
C SER A 15 -4.54 -5.71 2.91
N ASP A 16 -5.02 -4.49 2.72
CA ASP A 16 -6.10 -4.19 1.79
C ASP A 16 -5.68 -4.50 0.34
N LEU A 17 -4.48 -4.07 -0.09
CA LEU A 17 -3.96 -4.39 -1.42
C LEU A 17 -3.83 -5.90 -1.65
N VAL A 18 -3.39 -6.66 -0.65
CA VAL A 18 -3.32 -8.13 -0.72
C VAL A 18 -4.73 -8.74 -0.86
N ALA A 19 -5.73 -8.22 -0.14
CA ALA A 19 -7.13 -8.65 -0.27
C ALA A 19 -7.70 -8.37 -1.68
N HIS A 20 -7.22 -7.32 -2.35
CA HIS A 20 -7.53 -7.01 -3.75
C HIS A 20 -6.66 -7.81 -4.76
N GLY A 21 -5.85 -8.77 -4.31
CA GLY A 21 -5.01 -9.60 -5.17
C GLY A 21 -3.71 -8.93 -5.64
N VAL A 22 -3.32 -7.81 -5.04
CA VAL A 22 -2.12 -7.05 -5.40
C VAL A 22 -1.07 -7.18 -4.29
N LEU A 23 -0.04 -8.01 -4.54
CA LEU A 23 1.05 -8.21 -3.60
C LEU A 23 2.16 -7.15 -3.79
N ILE A 24 2.41 -6.35 -2.76
CA ILE A 24 3.56 -5.44 -2.69
C ILE A 24 4.45 -5.75 -1.48
N ARG A 25 5.65 -5.14 -1.43
CA ARG A 25 6.58 -5.36 -0.32
C ARG A 25 6.34 -4.32 0.79
N ASP A 26 6.20 -4.81 2.01
CA ASP A 26 6.15 -3.97 3.21
C ASP A 26 7.57 -3.59 3.65
N PHE A 27 7.87 -2.29 3.60
CA PHE A 27 9.13 -1.68 4.03
C PHE A 27 8.90 -0.76 5.24
N SER A 28 7.70 -0.77 5.83
CA SER A 28 7.26 0.22 6.81
C SER A 28 8.04 0.21 8.13
N ALA A 29 8.78 -0.87 8.40
CA ALA A 29 9.65 -1.05 9.57
C ALA A 29 11.14 -0.76 9.29
N TRP A 30 11.52 -0.34 8.08
CA TRP A 30 12.92 -0.16 7.71
C TRP A 30 13.41 1.24 8.10
N PRO A 31 14.61 1.38 8.71
CA PRO A 31 15.15 2.68 9.08
C PRO A 31 15.27 3.63 7.88
N GLY A 32 14.71 4.83 8.01
CA GLY A 32 14.78 5.88 6.99
C GLY A 32 13.72 5.81 5.88
N VAL A 33 12.83 4.81 5.93
CA VAL A 33 11.64 4.68 5.07
C VAL A 33 10.44 4.16 5.87
N GLU A 34 10.35 4.57 7.14
CA GLU A 34 9.25 4.16 8.00
C GLU A 34 7.91 4.57 7.38
N GLY A 35 6.91 3.68 7.45
CA GLY A 35 5.61 3.92 6.83
C GLY A 35 5.60 3.85 5.29
N CYS A 36 6.65 3.35 4.65
CA CYS A 36 6.69 3.19 3.20
C CYS A 36 6.40 1.75 2.77
N LEU A 37 5.63 1.62 1.69
CA LEU A 37 5.47 0.36 0.95
C LEU A 37 6.22 0.47 -0.38
N ARG A 38 6.72 -0.66 -0.90
CA ARG A 38 7.46 -0.71 -2.16
C ARG A 38 6.73 -1.57 -3.19
N VAL A 39 6.37 -0.95 -4.30
CA VAL A 39 5.81 -1.60 -5.48
C VAL A 39 6.91 -1.92 -6.50
N THR A 40 6.78 -3.03 -7.20
CA THR A 40 7.58 -3.35 -8.39
C THR A 40 6.63 -3.75 -9.50
N VAL A 41 6.71 -3.08 -10.63
CA VAL A 41 5.78 -3.22 -11.76
C VAL A 41 6.53 -3.86 -12.92
N GLY A 42 6.09 -5.04 -13.37
CA GLY A 42 6.71 -5.77 -14.48
C GLY A 42 6.05 -5.48 -15.82
N SER A 43 4.70 -5.43 -15.84
CA SER A 43 3.89 -5.19 -17.03
C SER A 43 2.95 -4.00 -16.88
N ARG A 44 2.38 -3.52 -18.00
CA ARG A 44 1.30 -2.53 -17.98
C ARG A 44 0.07 -3.06 -17.21
N GLY A 45 -0.27 -4.33 -17.40
CA GLY A 45 -1.39 -4.96 -16.69
C GLY A 45 -1.20 -4.97 -15.18
N ASP A 46 0.04 -5.20 -14.71
CA ASP A 46 0.36 -5.16 -13.27
C ASP A 46 0.16 -3.75 -12.71
N ASN A 47 0.57 -2.72 -13.48
CA ASN A 47 0.37 -1.32 -13.10
C ASN A 47 -1.11 -0.97 -13.00
N ASP A 48 -1.90 -1.38 -14.00
CA ASP A 48 -3.33 -1.09 -14.07
C ASP A 48 -4.08 -1.79 -12.93
N ALA A 49 -3.71 -3.03 -12.59
CA ALA A 49 -4.25 -3.74 -11.44
C ALA A 49 -3.90 -3.03 -10.12
N PHE A 50 -2.65 -2.60 -9.94
CA PHE A 50 -2.22 -1.87 -8.74
C PHE A 50 -2.97 -0.53 -8.58
N LEU A 51 -3.05 0.28 -9.64
CA LEU A 51 -3.74 1.57 -9.61
C LEU A 51 -5.24 1.41 -9.38
N THR A 52 -5.86 0.39 -9.98
CA THR A 52 -7.28 0.08 -9.77
C THR A 52 -7.56 -0.29 -8.31
N ALA A 53 -6.78 -1.22 -7.74
CA ALA A 53 -6.94 -1.64 -6.36
C ALA A 53 -6.73 -0.48 -5.38
N LEU A 54 -5.64 0.28 -5.55
CA LEU A 54 -5.34 1.44 -4.71
C LEU A 54 -6.46 2.49 -4.78
N GLY A 55 -6.97 2.77 -5.99
CA GLY A 55 -8.08 3.71 -6.18
C GLY A 55 -9.37 3.28 -5.47
N SER A 56 -9.71 2.00 -5.49
CA SER A 56 -10.86 1.46 -4.75
C SER A 56 -10.70 1.64 -3.24
N ILE A 57 -9.56 1.23 -2.69
CA ILE A 57 -9.27 1.32 -1.24
C ILE A 57 -9.36 2.77 -0.75
N LEU A 58 -8.76 3.72 -1.49
CA LEU A 58 -8.75 5.13 -1.09
C LEU A 58 -10.15 5.77 -1.12
N ARG A 59 -11.02 5.35 -2.05
CA ARG A 59 -12.41 5.80 -2.08
C ARG A 59 -13.22 5.25 -0.91
N GLU A 60 -13.09 3.96 -0.64
CA GLU A 60 -13.75 3.29 0.50
C GLU A 60 -13.32 3.90 1.84
N SER A 61 -12.07 4.34 1.93
CA SER A 61 -11.51 5.01 3.12
C SER A 61 -11.93 6.48 3.26
N GLY A 62 -12.28 7.15 2.16
CA GLY A 62 -12.63 8.57 2.12
C GLY A 62 -14.13 8.87 2.26
N ASP A 63 -14.98 7.86 2.16
CA ASP A 63 -16.43 7.94 2.39
C ASP A 63 -16.83 7.66 3.87
N SER A 64 -15.87 7.67 4.81
CA SER A 64 -16.08 7.48 6.25
C SER A 64 -15.90 8.76 7.07
#